data_AF-A0A2N4YX35-F1
#
_entry.id   AF-A0A2N4YX35-F1
#
_cell.length_a   1.000
_cell.length_b   1.000
_cell.length_c   1.000
_cell.angle_alpha   90.00
_cell.angle_beta   90.00
_cell.angle_gamma   90.00
#
_symmetry.space_group_name_H-M   'P 1'
#
loop_
_entity.id
_entity.type
_entity.pdbx_description
1 polymer ?
#
loop_
_entity_poly.entity_id
_entity_poly.type
_entity_poly.pdbx_seq_one_letter_code
_entity_poly.pdbx_strand_id
1 'polypeptide(L)' 'YLVSFRHHNEFHEQCVERIFNDILRFCQPESLSVYARYTRRGGLDINPWRSNGDFSPATGRLARQ' A
#
# COMPACT_ATOMS: atom_id res chain seq x y z
N TYR A 1 -11.30 1.71 -8.65
CA TYR A 1 -10.48 2.40 -7.63
C TYR A 1 -8.98 2.24 -7.91
N LEU A 2 -8.32 1.12 -7.61
CA LEU A 2 -6.84 1.00 -7.76
C LEU A 2 -6.26 1.45 -9.11
N VAL A 3 -6.89 1.08 -10.24
CA VAL A 3 -6.41 1.46 -11.58
C VAL A 3 -6.46 2.98 -11.83
N SER A 4 -7.31 3.73 -11.13
CA SER A 4 -7.39 5.18 -11.31
C SER A 4 -6.11 5.89 -10.90
N PHE A 5 -5.28 5.30 -10.04
CA PHE A 5 -3.98 5.84 -9.62
C PHE A 5 -2.93 5.88 -10.74
N ARG A 6 -3.19 5.31 -11.91
CA ARG A 6 -2.22 5.20 -13.03
C ARG A 6 -1.56 6.53 -13.41
N HIS A 7 -2.29 7.63 -13.33
CA HIS A 7 -1.81 8.98 -13.68
C HIS A 7 -1.71 9.91 -12.47
N HIS A 8 -1.73 9.37 -11.25
CA HIS A 8 -1.58 10.14 -10.02
C HIS A 8 -0.11 10.14 -9.57
N ASN A 9 0.40 11.33 -9.24
CA ASN A 9 1.75 11.51 -8.73
C ASN A 9 1.70 11.62 -7.20
N GLU A 10 2.05 10.54 -6.51
CA GLU A 10 2.15 10.47 -5.04
C GLU A 10 3.37 9.62 -4.66
N PHE A 11 3.93 9.86 -3.47
CA PHE A 11 4.91 8.94 -2.89
C PHE A 11 4.25 7.60 -2.57
N HIS A 12 5.05 6.53 -2.51
CA HIS A 12 4.55 5.17 -2.28
C HIS A 12 3.81 5.03 -0.95
N GLU A 13 4.31 5.72 0.08
CA GLU A 13 3.76 5.79 1.43
C GLU A 13 2.42 6.53 1.44
N GLN A 14 2.36 7.70 0.78
CA GLN A 14 1.13 8.50 0.69
C GLN A 14 0.04 7.78 -0.09
N CYS A 15 0.41 7.07 -1.17
CA CYS A 15 -0.53 6.25 -1.93
C CYS A 15 -1.16 5.15 -1.06
N VAL A 16 -0.37 4.46 -0.22
CA VAL A 16 -0.90 3.44 0.71
C VAL A 16 -1.80 4.04 1.79
N GLU A 17 -1.41 5.18 2.38
CA GLU A 17 -2.25 5.91 3.33
C GLU A 17 -3.58 6.34 2.72
N ARG A 18 -3.57 6.80 1.46
CA ARG A 18 -4.78 7.18 0.74
C ARG A 18 -5.70 5.98 0.50
N ILE A 19 -5.14 4.86 0.02
CA ILE A 19 -5.90 3.61 -0.16
C ILE A 19 -6.52 3.16 1.17
N PHE A 20 -5.76 3.20 2.26
CA PHE A 20 -6.24 2.84 3.59
C PHE A 20 -7.41 3.73 4.02
N ASN A 21 -7.26 5.06 3.95
CA ASN A 21 -8.29 5.99 4.38
C ASN A 21 -9.55 5.95 3.51
N ASP A 22 -9.40 5.78 2.20
CA ASP A 22 -10.54 5.65 1.28
C ASP A 22 -11.33 4.37 1.59
N ILE A 23 -10.67 3.22 1.75
CA ILE A 23 -11.35 1.96 2.13
C ILE A 23 -12.01 2.11 3.50
N LEU A 24 -11.32 2.67 4.50
CA LEU A 24 -11.87 2.86 5.84
C LEU A 24 -13.15 3.71 5.80
N ARG A 25 -13.15 4.81 5.03
CA ARG A 25 -14.28 5.74 4.91
C ARG A 25 -15.47 5.14 4.16
N PHE A 26 -15.22 4.51 3.01
CA PHE A 26 -16.28 4.08 2.11
C PHE A 26 -16.80 2.67 2.39
N CYS A 27 -15.97 1.80 2.97
CA CYS A 27 -16.33 0.40 3.24
C CYS A 27 -16.57 0.12 4.73
N GLN A 28 -16.13 1.02 5.63
CA GLN A 28 -16.30 0.90 7.09
C GLN A 28 -15.95 -0.49 7.67
N PRO A 29 -14.79 -1.07 7.31
CA PRO A 29 -14.39 -2.37 7.85
C PRO A 29 -14.08 -2.26 9.35
N GLU A 30 -14.35 -3.32 10.11
CA GLU A 30 -13.93 -3.42 11.52
C GLU A 30 -12.41 -3.49 11.65
N SER A 31 -11.74 -4.18 10.71
CA SER A 31 -10.27 -4.26 10.63
C SER A 31 -9.80 -4.17 9.18
N LEU A 32 -8.69 -3.47 8.95
CA LEU A 32 -8.10 -3.24 7.65
C LEU A 32 -6.57 -3.23 7.75
N SER A 33 -5.93 -3.93 6.82
CA SER A 33 -4.50 -3.79 6.53
C SER A 33 -4.31 -3.59 5.03
N VAL A 34 -3.54 -2.58 4.63
CA VAL A 34 -3.13 -2.34 3.25
C VAL A 34 -1.62 -2.48 3.18
N TYR A 35 -1.13 -3.37 2.33
CA TYR A 35 0.30 -3.61 2.11
C TYR A 35 0.63 -3.54 0.63
N ALA A 36 1.51 -2.61 0.25
CA ALA A 36 1.99 -2.46 -1.12
C ALA A 36 3.47 -2.80 -1.22
N ARG A 37 3.86 -3.34 -2.37
CA ARG A 37 5.23 -3.77 -2.66
C ARG A 37 5.66 -3.24 -4.01
N TYR A 38 6.42 -2.15 -3.99
CA TYR A 38 6.82 -1.45 -5.22
C TYR A 38 8.11 -2.05 -5.80
N THR A 39 8.27 -1.87 -7.12
CA THR A 39 9.53 -2.18 -7.81
C THR A 39 10.59 -1.14 -7.48
N ARG A 40 11.87 -1.50 -7.59
CA ARG A 40 12.97 -0.61 -7.21
C ARG A 40 13.06 0.67 -8.04
N ARG A 41 13.52 1.75 -7.41
CA ARG A 41 14.07 2.95 -8.06
C ARG A 41 15.46 3.20 -7.47
N GLY A 42 16.47 3.34 -8.33
CA GLY A 42 17.86 3.51 -7.85
C GLY A 42 18.38 2.34 -7.00
N GLY A 43 17.87 1.12 -7.21
CA GLY A 43 18.28 -0.07 -6.44
C GLY A 43 17.57 -0.25 -5.09
N LEU A 44 16.68 0.66 -4.70
CA LEU A 44 15.92 0.59 -3.44
C LEU A 44 14.44 0.36 -3.72
N ASP A 45 13.82 -0.59 -3.02
CA ASP A 45 12.36 -0.78 -3.02
C ASP A 45 11.75 -0.22 -1.73
N ILE A 46 10.49 0.19 -1.83
CA ILE A 46 9.70 0.69 -0.70
C ILE A 46 8.46 -0.20 -0.62
N ASN A 47 8.19 -0.73 0.58
CA ASN A 47 7.11 -1.68 0.83
C ASN A 47 6.21 -1.17 1.98
N PRO A 48 5.43 -0.08 1.77
CA PRO A 48 4.66 0.51 2.84
C PRO A 48 3.48 -0.39 3.21
N TRP A 49 3.21 -0.49 4.51
CA TRP A 49 1.98 -1.08 5.03
C TRP A 49 1.32 -0.11 6.01
N ARG A 50 -0.01 -0.17 6.08
CA ARG A 50 -0.84 0.55 7.07
C ARG A 50 -1.92 -0.39 7.58
N SER A 51 -2.10 -0.44 8.90
CA SER A 51 -3.07 -1.31 9.55
C SER A 51 -3.70 -0.62 10.75
N ASN A 52 -4.98 -0.90 11.04
CA ASN A 52 -5.62 -0.57 12.34
C ASN A 52 -5.71 -1.78 13.29
N GLY A 53 -5.14 -2.93 12.90
CA GLY A 53 -5.00 -4.12 13.73
C GLY A 53 -3.63 -4.77 13.55
N ASP A 54 -3.46 -5.95 14.14
CA ASP A 54 -2.22 -6.71 14.02
C ASP A 54 -1.94 -7.11 12.57
N PHE A 55 -0.72 -6.81 12.10
CA PHE A 55 -0.27 -7.17 10.76
C PHE A 55 1.23 -7.50 10.78
N SER A 56 1.59 -8.62 10.15
CA SER A 56 2.98 -9.04 9.98
C SER A 56 3.32 -9.12 8.49
N PRO A 57 4.20 -8.25 7.94
CA PRO A 57 4.54 -8.26 6.53
C PRO A 57 5.41 -9.47 6.16
N ALA A 58 5.17 -10.04 4.98
CA ALA A 58 6.04 -11.08 4.44
C ALA A 58 7.43 -10.52 4.04
N THR A 59 8.50 -11.27 4.34
CA THR A 59 9.89 -10.82 4.14
C THR A 59 10.47 -11.15 2.76
N GLY A 60 9.96 -12.18 2.07
CA GLY A 60 10.48 -12.62 0.76
C GLY A 60 10.04 -11.71 -0.39
N ARG A 61 10.92 -11.42 -1.38
CA ARG A 61 10.63 -10.54 -2.54
C ARG A 61 9.59 -11.16 -3.50
N LEU A 62 8.77 -10.30 -4.13
CA LEU A 62 7.90 -10.72 -5.24
C LEU A 62 8.67 -10.72 -6.58
N ALA A 63 8.13 -11.45 -7.57
CA ALA A 63 8.78 -11.69 -8.87
C ALA A 63 9.26 -10.43 -9.62
N ARG A 64 8.61 -9.28 -9.42
CA ARG A 64 8.95 -8.01 -10.11
C ARG A 64 9.75 -7.03 -9.25
N GLN A 65 10.01 -7.36 -7.98
CA GLN A 65 10.68 -6.43 -7.06
C GLN A 65 12.16 -6.38 -7.30
#